data_AF-A0A7X8JAE5-F1
#
_entry.id   AF-A0A7X8JAE5-F1
#
_cell.length_a   1.000
_cell.length_b   1.000
_cell.length_c   1.000
_cell.angle_alpha   90.00
_cell.angle_beta   90.00
_cell.angle_gamma   90.00
#
_symmetry.space_group_name_H-M   'P 1'
#
loop_
_entity.id
_entity.type
_entity.pdbx_description
1 polymer ?
#
loop_
_entity_poly.entity_id
_entity_poly.type
_entity_poly.pdbx_seq_one_letter_code
_entity_poly.pdbx_strand_id
1 'polypeptide(L)'
;NDLYVKAKNYKFIGNAEDLASLNLSDTLYSFTGKPILLRFFVAQIIRAKSCSVIYAGSNTQCRNLSQAVLYKEMNYDKNNWQLIKLLSVNEESMIQKVCEGIDSLVIKDNRNFVVILDLTSYTNLDALAILEQVSNKVDLFNVPVIALTNEQIADSAQALSLQNIVVTHHENGDFKCVTNSNTGNEISFMVYKQN
;
A
#
# COMPACT_ATOMS: atom_id res chain seq x y z
N ASN A 1 -27.46 1.25 8.60
CA ASN A 1 -27.45 -0.17 9.04
C ASN A 1 -26.81 -1.15 8.05
N ASP A 2 -26.39 -0.74 6.85
CA ASP A 2 -25.80 -1.67 5.86
C ASP A 2 -24.25 -1.64 5.84
N LEU A 3 -23.65 -0.44 5.99
CA LEU A 3 -22.18 -0.26 6.07
C LEU A 3 -21.54 -1.00 7.26
N TYR A 4 -22.17 -1.00 8.44
CA TYR A 4 -21.67 -1.71 9.63
C TYR A 4 -21.73 -3.25 9.51
N VAL A 5 -22.68 -3.78 8.74
CA VAL A 5 -22.80 -5.23 8.50
C VAL A 5 -21.78 -5.67 7.46
N LYS A 6 -21.56 -4.86 6.40
CA LYS A 6 -20.49 -5.08 5.43
C LYS A 6 -19.09 -4.94 6.06
N ALA A 7 -18.88 -3.97 6.96
CA ALA A 7 -17.61 -3.76 7.66
C ALA A 7 -17.15 -4.96 8.49
N LYS A 8 -18.07 -5.80 9.01
CA LYS A 8 -17.71 -7.03 9.75
C LYS A 8 -17.01 -8.09 8.88
N ASN A 9 -17.18 -8.04 7.57
CA ASN A 9 -16.60 -9.01 6.65
C ASN A 9 -15.25 -8.56 6.08
N TYR A 10 -14.84 -7.33 6.38
CA TYR A 10 -13.56 -6.79 5.93
C TYR A 10 -12.50 -6.88 7.02
N LYS A 11 -11.27 -7.20 6.62
CA LYS A 11 -10.11 -7.21 7.51
C LYS A 11 -9.52 -5.81 7.63
N PHE A 12 -9.37 -5.34 8.86
CA PHE A 12 -8.75 -4.05 9.17
C PHE A 12 -7.34 -4.29 9.69
N ILE A 13 -6.44 -3.32 9.50
CA ILE A 13 -5.12 -3.31 10.12
C ILE A 13 -5.26 -2.67 11.49
N GLY A 14 -5.15 -3.48 12.54
CA GLY A 14 -5.29 -3.06 13.94
C GLY A 14 -3.96 -2.90 14.67
N ASN A 15 -2.92 -3.58 14.21
CA ASN A 15 -1.64 -3.69 14.90
C ASN A 15 -0.50 -3.98 13.91
N ALA A 16 0.72 -4.12 14.45
CA ALA A 16 1.91 -4.38 13.64
C ALA A 16 1.93 -5.77 12.98
N GLU A 17 1.29 -6.79 13.58
CA GLU A 17 1.21 -8.14 13.03
C GLU A 17 0.27 -8.19 11.81
N ASP A 18 -0.89 -7.51 11.90
CA ASP A 18 -1.82 -7.37 10.78
C ASP A 18 -1.12 -6.71 9.58
N LEU A 19 -0.37 -5.65 9.83
CA LEU A 19 0.40 -4.94 8.83
C LEU A 19 1.54 -5.81 8.24
N ALA A 20 2.22 -6.61 9.05
CA ALA A 20 3.29 -7.48 8.57
C ALA A 20 2.75 -8.58 7.65
N SER A 21 1.62 -9.18 8.01
CA SER A 21 1.01 -10.25 7.21
C SER A 21 0.35 -9.76 5.92
N LEU A 22 -0.15 -8.51 5.92
CA LEU A 22 -1.01 -7.94 4.87
C LEU A 22 -2.10 -8.90 4.38
N ASN A 23 -2.65 -9.73 5.28
CA ASN A 23 -3.79 -10.57 5.00
C ASN A 23 -5.06 -9.71 4.99
N LEU A 24 -5.27 -8.98 3.91
CA LEU A 24 -6.31 -7.98 3.75
C LEU A 24 -7.47 -8.50 2.91
N SER A 25 -8.62 -7.85 3.03
CA SER A 25 -9.74 -8.06 2.10
C SER A 25 -9.50 -7.32 0.79
N ASP A 26 -10.09 -7.82 -0.30
CA ASP A 26 -10.00 -7.27 -1.65
C ASP A 26 -10.75 -5.93 -1.77
N THR A 27 -10.12 -4.87 -1.28
CA THR A 27 -10.67 -3.52 -1.28
C THR A 27 -9.54 -2.48 -1.25
N LEU A 28 -9.92 -1.21 -1.20
CA LEU A 28 -8.99 -0.09 -1.16
C LEU A 28 -8.66 0.29 0.29
N TYR A 29 -7.36 0.34 0.58
CA TYR A 29 -6.76 0.94 1.76
C TYR A 29 -5.89 2.11 1.31
N SER A 30 -5.61 3.06 2.19
CA SER A 30 -4.65 4.12 1.89
C SER A 30 -3.63 4.30 3.00
N PHE A 31 -2.39 4.62 2.63
CA PHE A 31 -1.36 5.07 3.54
C PHE A 31 -0.97 6.51 3.21
N THR A 32 -1.18 7.41 4.16
CA THR A 32 -0.91 8.84 4.01
C THR A 32 0.31 9.25 4.83
N GLY A 33 1.16 10.12 4.28
CA GLY A 33 2.35 10.61 4.97
C GLY A 33 3.32 11.30 4.03
N LYS A 34 4.55 11.53 4.50
CA LYS A 34 5.62 12.10 3.66
C LYS A 34 6.06 11.07 2.59
N PRO A 35 6.24 11.46 1.31
CA PRO A 35 6.53 10.51 0.23
C PRO A 35 7.70 9.58 0.47
N ILE A 36 8.83 10.13 0.96
CA ILE A 36 10.02 9.34 1.23
C ILE A 36 9.82 8.38 2.41
N LEU A 37 9.05 8.79 3.42
CA LEU A 37 8.70 8.00 4.58
C LEU A 37 7.87 6.77 4.18
N LEU A 38 6.84 6.99 3.35
CA LEU A 38 5.98 5.92 2.85
C LEU A 38 6.76 4.89 2.04
N ARG A 39 7.71 5.33 1.21
CA ARG A 39 8.59 4.41 0.48
C ARG A 39 9.48 3.58 1.40
N PHE A 40 10.05 4.18 2.45
CA PHE A 40 10.80 3.41 3.45
C PHE A 40 9.93 2.44 4.25
N PHE A 41 8.70 2.86 4.57
CA PHE A 41 7.71 2.02 5.25
C PHE A 41 7.32 0.80 4.40
N VAL A 42 6.95 1.02 3.13
CA VAL A 42 6.67 -0.07 2.17
C VAL A 42 7.89 -0.96 1.95
N ALA A 43 9.09 -0.40 1.89
CA ALA A 43 10.31 -1.20 1.81
C ALA A 43 10.50 -2.14 3.02
N GLN A 44 10.07 -1.75 4.23
CA GLN A 44 10.08 -2.66 5.39
C GLN A 44 9.08 -3.80 5.24
N ILE A 45 7.85 -3.49 4.79
CA ILE A 45 6.82 -4.50 4.53
C ILE A 45 7.35 -5.55 3.53
N ILE A 46 7.96 -5.08 2.44
CA ILE A 46 8.57 -5.94 1.43
C ILE A 46 9.69 -6.81 2.02
N ARG A 47 10.57 -6.23 2.83
CA ARG A 47 11.68 -6.97 3.49
C ARG A 47 11.21 -8.02 4.49
N ALA A 48 10.02 -7.86 5.07
CA ALA A 48 9.41 -8.87 5.94
C ALA A 48 9.00 -10.14 5.17
N LYS A 49 8.96 -10.11 3.83
CA LYS A 49 8.73 -11.26 2.92
C LYS A 49 7.47 -12.07 3.24
N SER A 50 6.46 -11.43 3.80
CA SER A 50 5.22 -12.10 4.23
C SER A 50 4.15 -12.14 3.14
N CYS A 51 4.26 -11.31 2.10
CA CYS A 51 3.37 -11.31 0.94
C CYS A 51 4.12 -10.91 -0.35
N SER A 52 3.55 -11.25 -1.50
CA SER A 52 4.01 -10.67 -2.78
C SER A 52 3.44 -9.27 -2.97
N VAL A 53 4.17 -8.38 -3.64
CA VAL A 53 3.78 -6.99 -3.86
C VAL A 53 3.90 -6.64 -5.34
N ILE A 54 2.82 -6.12 -5.92
CA ILE A 54 2.88 -5.34 -7.16
C ILE A 54 2.96 -3.88 -6.76
N TYR A 55 4.05 -3.20 -7.09
CA TYR A 55 4.19 -1.77 -6.85
C TYR A 55 4.10 -1.01 -8.18
N ALA A 56 3.13 -0.11 -8.28
CA ALA A 56 2.91 0.74 -9.44
C ALA A 56 3.21 2.20 -9.11
N GLY A 57 4.04 2.84 -9.93
CA GLY A 57 4.43 4.24 -9.77
C GLY A 57 5.30 4.69 -10.94
N SER A 58 5.71 5.95 -10.97
CA SER A 58 6.66 6.45 -11.96
C SER A 58 8.01 5.71 -11.90
N ASN A 59 8.79 5.80 -12.98
CA ASN A 59 10.16 5.28 -13.03
C ASN A 59 11.00 5.71 -11.82
N THR A 60 10.86 6.97 -11.39
CA THR A 60 11.62 7.50 -10.26
C THR A 60 11.13 6.93 -8.93
N GLN A 61 9.81 6.79 -8.74
CA GLN A 61 9.24 6.15 -7.55
C GLN A 61 9.68 4.67 -7.43
N CYS A 62 9.60 3.91 -8.52
CA CYS A 62 10.06 2.52 -8.59
C CYS A 62 11.56 2.39 -8.27
N ARG A 63 12.40 3.28 -8.81
CA ARG A 63 13.84 3.33 -8.50
C ARG A 63 14.10 3.64 -7.03
N ASN A 64 13.40 4.64 -6.48
CA ASN A 64 13.56 5.04 -5.09
C ASN A 64 13.12 3.93 -4.13
N LEU A 65 12.01 3.23 -4.42
CA LEU A 65 11.60 2.06 -3.64
C LEU A 65 12.65 0.96 -3.71
N SER A 66 13.16 0.65 -4.91
CA SER A 66 14.20 -0.37 -5.10
C SER A 66 15.42 -0.10 -4.24
N GLN A 67 15.90 1.15 -4.22
CA GLN A 67 17.00 1.58 -3.36
C GLN A 67 16.64 1.46 -1.88
N ALA A 68 15.42 1.84 -1.49
CA ALA A 68 14.95 1.73 -0.12
C ALA A 68 14.87 0.28 0.37
N VAL A 69 14.48 -0.67 -0.49
CA VAL A 69 14.47 -2.12 -0.21
C VAL A 69 15.90 -2.62 -0.01
N LEU A 70 16.83 -2.23 -0.88
CA LEU A 70 18.24 -2.62 -0.87
C LEU A 70 19.12 -1.87 0.15
N TYR A 71 18.59 -0.86 0.84
CA TYR A 71 19.36 0.11 1.66
C TYR A 71 20.28 -0.50 2.74
N LYS A 72 20.17 -1.80 3.02
CA LYS A 72 21.05 -2.55 3.92
C LYS A 72 21.45 -3.94 3.42
N GLU A 73 21.02 -4.34 2.22
CA GLU A 73 21.41 -5.64 1.67
C GLU A 73 22.81 -5.53 1.07
N MET A 74 23.80 -6.15 1.71
CA MET A 74 25.17 -6.20 1.19
C MET A 74 25.28 -7.01 -0.10
N ASN A 75 24.33 -7.90 -0.37
CA ASN A 75 24.27 -8.73 -1.57
C ASN A 75 22.85 -8.76 -2.15
N TYR A 76 22.74 -8.55 -3.47
CA TYR A 76 21.49 -8.75 -4.20
C TYR A 76 21.06 -10.22 -4.12
N ASP A 77 19.92 -10.50 -3.48
CA ASP A 77 19.29 -11.82 -3.51
C ASP A 77 18.13 -11.82 -4.50
N LYS A 78 18.30 -12.57 -5.60
CA LYS A 78 17.28 -12.73 -6.65
C LYS A 78 15.95 -13.26 -6.09
N ASN A 79 15.96 -14.04 -5.01
CA ASN A 79 14.75 -14.57 -4.38
C ASN A 79 13.93 -13.46 -3.71
N ASN A 80 14.56 -12.40 -3.20
CA ASN A 80 13.85 -11.24 -2.63
C ASN A 80 13.04 -10.49 -3.69
N TRP A 81 13.51 -10.54 -4.93
CA TRP A 81 12.86 -9.91 -6.09
C TRP A 81 11.78 -10.78 -6.74
N GLN A 82 11.68 -12.07 -6.39
CA GLN A 82 10.59 -12.92 -6.91
C GLN A 82 9.22 -12.50 -6.37
N LEU A 83 9.20 -11.90 -5.17
CA LEU A 83 7.99 -11.44 -4.50
C LEU A 83 7.60 -10.01 -4.86
N ILE A 84 8.38 -9.30 -5.68
CA ILE A 84 8.16 -7.89 -6.00
C ILE A 84 8.05 -7.72 -7.50
N LYS A 85 6.94 -7.15 -7.96
CA LYS A 85 6.77 -6.72 -9.35
C LYS A 85 6.67 -5.19 -9.39
N LEU A 86 7.60 -4.54 -10.09
CA LEU A 86 7.56 -3.10 -10.31
C LEU A 86 6.90 -2.78 -11.64
N LEU A 87 5.87 -1.93 -11.61
CA LEU A 87 5.16 -1.43 -12.78
C LEU A 87 5.44 0.06 -12.94
N SER A 88 6.34 0.40 -13.86
CA SER A 88 6.58 1.81 -14.16
C SER A 88 5.46 2.38 -15.01
N VAL A 89 4.75 3.37 -14.47
CA VAL A 89 3.72 4.14 -15.15
C VAL A 89 4.34 5.42 -15.71
N ASN A 90 4.20 5.61 -17.01
CA ASN A 90 4.81 6.69 -17.79
C ASN A 90 3.72 7.50 -18.52
N GLU A 91 3.01 6.88 -19.46
CA GLU A 91 2.01 7.55 -20.30
C GLU A 91 0.64 6.85 -20.28
N GLU A 92 0.61 5.56 -19.92
CA GLU A 92 -0.62 4.78 -19.77
C GLU A 92 -1.35 5.12 -18.47
N SER A 93 -2.66 4.89 -18.46
CA SER A 93 -3.46 4.98 -17.24
C SER A 93 -2.90 4.04 -16.18
N MET A 94 -2.62 4.57 -14.98
CA MET A 94 -2.19 3.81 -13.79
C MET A 94 -3.06 2.56 -13.58
N ILE A 95 -4.38 2.71 -13.73
CA ILE A 95 -5.34 1.64 -13.53
C ILE A 95 -5.16 0.52 -14.56
N GLN A 96 -4.98 0.88 -15.83
CA GLN A 96 -4.77 -0.10 -16.89
C GLN A 96 -3.49 -0.90 -16.65
N LYS A 97 -2.38 -0.21 -16.32
CA LYS A 97 -1.09 -0.83 -16.00
C LYS A 97 -1.22 -1.84 -14.86
N VAL A 98 -1.99 -1.48 -13.84
CA VAL A 98 -2.24 -2.31 -12.66
C VAL A 98 -3.05 -3.55 -13.02
N CYS A 99 -4.12 -3.42 -13.82
CA CYS A 99 -4.90 -4.57 -14.30
C CYS A 99 -4.01 -5.57 -15.08
N GLU A 100 -3.23 -5.08 -16.05
CA GLU A 100 -2.27 -5.92 -16.79
C GLU A 100 -1.23 -6.58 -15.85
N GLY A 101 -0.84 -5.82 -14.82
CA GLY A 101 -0.02 -6.28 -13.72
C GLY A 101 -0.59 -7.50 -13.00
N ILE A 102 -1.84 -7.38 -12.52
CA ILE A 102 -2.62 -8.38 -11.81
C ILE A 102 -2.83 -9.61 -12.70
N ASP A 103 -3.32 -9.43 -13.92
CA ASP A 103 -3.64 -10.52 -14.86
C ASP A 103 -2.44 -11.45 -15.07
N SER A 104 -1.25 -10.87 -15.24
CA SER A 104 -0.02 -11.65 -15.43
C SER A 104 0.40 -12.49 -14.21
N LEU A 105 -0.01 -12.12 -12.99
CA LEU A 105 0.25 -12.88 -11.76
C LEU A 105 -0.84 -13.92 -11.49
N VAL A 106 -2.11 -13.56 -11.77
CA VAL A 106 -3.24 -14.50 -11.67
C VAL A 106 -3.05 -15.68 -12.63
N ILE A 107 -2.54 -15.44 -13.85
CA ILE A 107 -2.20 -16.50 -14.81
C ILE A 107 -1.17 -17.50 -14.24
N LYS A 108 -0.34 -17.08 -13.28
CA LYS A 108 0.66 -17.93 -12.61
C LYS A 108 0.13 -18.62 -11.34
N ASP A 109 -1.18 -18.58 -11.11
CA ASP A 109 -1.88 -19.11 -9.93
C ASP A 109 -1.40 -18.56 -8.58
N ASN A 110 -0.77 -17.37 -8.58
CA ASN A 110 -0.39 -16.67 -7.36
C ASN A 110 -1.39 -15.55 -7.09
N ARG A 111 -2.30 -15.76 -6.12
CA ARG A 111 -3.25 -14.74 -5.66
C ARG A 111 -2.87 -14.10 -4.32
N ASN A 112 -1.77 -14.53 -3.72
CA ASN A 112 -1.34 -14.01 -2.42
C ASN A 112 -0.44 -12.78 -2.59
N PHE A 113 -1.01 -11.72 -3.14
CA PHE A 113 -0.29 -10.47 -3.36
C PHE A 113 -1.15 -9.23 -3.08
N VAL A 114 -0.46 -8.14 -2.76
CA VAL A 114 -1.06 -6.82 -2.56
C VAL A 114 -0.58 -5.88 -3.64
N VAL A 115 -1.47 -5.02 -4.14
CA VAL A 115 -1.12 -3.95 -5.06
C VAL A 115 -0.86 -2.69 -4.27
N ILE A 116 0.28 -2.04 -4.51
CA ILE A 116 0.62 -0.74 -3.96
C ILE A 116 0.65 0.28 -5.09
N LEU A 117 -0.19 1.31 -4.99
CA LEU A 117 -0.25 2.43 -5.93
C LEU A 117 0.46 3.63 -5.33
N ASP A 118 1.65 3.99 -5.81
CA ASP A 118 2.35 5.17 -5.35
C ASP A 118 1.88 6.42 -6.09
N LEU A 119 0.94 7.13 -5.48
CA LEU A 119 0.36 8.37 -5.99
C LEU A 119 1.10 9.61 -5.44
N THR A 120 2.20 9.45 -4.71
CA THR A 120 2.84 10.56 -3.99
C THR A 120 3.49 11.61 -4.90
N SER A 121 3.75 11.29 -6.17
CA SER A 121 4.24 12.26 -7.16
C SER A 121 3.11 12.98 -7.92
N TYR A 122 1.87 12.55 -7.76
CA TYR A 122 0.72 13.17 -8.43
C TYR A 122 0.30 14.43 -7.69
N THR A 123 -0.38 15.33 -8.40
CA THR A 123 -1.06 16.44 -7.74
C THR A 123 -2.18 15.89 -6.84
N ASN A 124 -2.59 16.66 -5.83
CA ASN A 124 -3.67 16.25 -4.94
C ASN A 124 -4.97 15.93 -5.70
N LEU A 125 -5.29 16.71 -6.74
CA LEU A 125 -6.48 16.48 -7.56
C LEU A 125 -6.39 15.17 -8.35
N ASP A 126 -5.26 14.93 -9.00
CA ASP A 126 -5.07 13.71 -9.80
C ASP A 126 -5.05 12.46 -8.92
N ALA A 127 -4.40 12.54 -7.75
CA ALA A 127 -4.37 11.45 -6.78
C ALA A 127 -5.78 11.09 -6.28
N LEU A 128 -6.61 12.10 -5.99
CA LEU A 128 -8.00 11.89 -5.58
C LEU A 128 -8.85 11.30 -6.70
N ALA A 129 -8.70 11.79 -7.92
CA ALA A 129 -9.41 11.24 -9.07
C ALA A 129 -9.04 9.76 -9.33
N ILE A 130 -7.78 9.38 -9.10
CA ILE A 130 -7.35 7.98 -9.19
C ILE A 130 -7.93 7.16 -8.03
N LEU A 131 -7.88 7.66 -6.79
CA LEU A 131 -8.45 7.00 -5.62
C LEU A 131 -9.94 6.68 -5.80
N GLU A 132 -10.72 7.65 -6.26
CA GLU A 132 -12.16 7.49 -6.52
C GLU A 132 -12.40 6.42 -7.60
N GLN A 133 -11.64 6.45 -8.68
CA GLN A 133 -11.73 5.44 -9.72
C GLN A 133 -11.37 4.04 -9.23
N VAL A 134 -10.34 3.90 -8.38
CA VAL A 134 -9.93 2.63 -7.80
C VAL A 134 -10.99 2.13 -6.83
N SER A 135 -11.51 2.99 -5.94
CA SER A 135 -12.59 2.68 -5.01
C SER A 135 -13.81 2.12 -5.73
N ASN A 136 -14.18 2.73 -6.86
CA ASN A 136 -15.32 2.29 -7.67
C ASN A 136 -15.05 1.01 -8.50
N LYS A 137 -13.80 0.54 -8.53
CA LYS A 137 -13.34 -0.60 -9.35
C LYS A 137 -12.67 -1.70 -8.51
N VAL A 138 -12.76 -1.66 -7.18
CA VAL A 138 -12.09 -2.64 -6.30
C VAL A 138 -12.44 -4.09 -6.64
N ASP A 139 -13.71 -4.34 -6.99
CA ASP A 139 -14.21 -5.66 -7.39
C ASP A 139 -13.59 -6.19 -8.69
N LEU A 140 -13.05 -5.31 -9.54
CA LEU A 140 -12.36 -5.72 -10.76
C LEU A 140 -10.97 -6.30 -10.46
N PHE A 141 -10.30 -5.77 -9.43
CA PHE A 141 -8.94 -6.19 -9.09
C PHE A 141 -8.92 -7.55 -8.39
N ASN A 142 -9.95 -7.88 -7.58
CA ASN A 142 -10.02 -9.10 -6.76
C ASN A 142 -8.75 -9.37 -5.95
N VAL A 143 -8.09 -8.30 -5.50
CA VAL A 143 -6.91 -8.29 -4.64
C VAL A 143 -6.94 -7.00 -3.80
N PRO A 144 -6.31 -6.98 -2.62
CA PRO A 144 -6.19 -5.76 -1.84
C PRO A 144 -5.32 -4.71 -2.56
N VAL A 145 -5.76 -3.47 -2.52
CA VAL A 145 -5.06 -2.31 -3.08
C VAL A 145 -4.74 -1.32 -1.96
N ILE A 146 -3.48 -0.90 -1.87
CA ILE A 146 -3.00 0.11 -0.93
C ILE A 146 -2.52 1.32 -1.74
N ALA A 147 -3.20 2.45 -1.62
CA ALA A 147 -2.76 3.70 -2.24
C ALA A 147 -1.85 4.49 -1.30
N LEU A 148 -0.64 4.82 -1.75
CA LEU A 148 0.26 5.75 -1.05
C LEU A 148 -0.05 7.17 -1.49
N THR A 149 -0.39 8.04 -0.55
CA THR A 149 -0.76 9.42 -0.85
C THR A 149 -0.07 10.41 0.07
N ASN A 150 0.01 11.66 -0.38
CA ASN A 150 0.54 12.75 0.41
C ASN A 150 -0.35 13.05 1.63
N GLU A 151 0.26 13.50 2.74
CA GLU A 151 -0.44 13.82 3.99
C GLU A 151 -1.57 14.85 3.82
N GLN A 152 -1.46 15.74 2.84
CA GLN A 152 -2.44 16.82 2.59
C GLN A 152 -3.82 16.31 2.15
N ILE A 153 -3.93 15.06 1.70
CA ILE A 153 -5.20 14.47 1.27
C ILE A 153 -5.71 13.37 2.20
N ALA A 154 -5.22 13.31 3.45
CA ALA A 154 -5.53 12.24 4.38
C ALA A 154 -7.03 12.06 4.65
N ASP A 155 -7.76 13.15 4.91
CA ASP A 155 -9.20 13.10 5.19
C ASP A 155 -9.99 12.58 3.98
N SER A 156 -9.64 13.05 2.79
CA SER A 156 -10.27 12.59 1.54
C SER A 156 -9.93 11.13 1.23
N ALA A 157 -8.68 10.71 1.46
CA ALA A 157 -8.27 9.31 1.30
C ALA A 157 -9.02 8.40 2.28
N GLN A 158 -9.25 8.87 3.51
CA GLN A 158 -10.05 8.16 4.51
C GLN A 158 -11.53 8.03 4.12
N ALA A 159 -12.09 9.01 3.42
CA ALA A 159 -13.47 8.93 2.91
C ALA A 159 -13.63 7.95 1.73
N LEU A 160 -12.57 7.69 0.98
CA LEU A 160 -12.58 6.86 -0.23
C LEU A 160 -12.06 5.43 -0.02
N SER A 161 -11.42 5.15 1.11
CA SER A 161 -10.84 3.85 1.44
C SER A 161 -11.58 3.17 2.60
N LEU A 162 -11.47 1.85 2.69
CA LEU A 162 -11.95 1.10 3.87
C LEU A 162 -11.25 1.61 5.14
N GLN A 163 -9.95 1.86 5.03
CA GLN A 163 -9.11 2.31 6.13
C GLN A 163 -7.93 3.13 5.60
N ASN A 164 -7.71 4.30 6.21
CA ASN A 164 -6.51 5.09 6.02
C ASN A 164 -5.54 4.91 7.20
N ILE A 165 -4.26 4.66 6.93
CA ILE A 165 -3.18 4.67 7.92
C ILE A 165 -2.33 5.90 7.72
N VAL A 166 -2.27 6.74 8.74
CA VAL A 166 -1.34 7.87 8.80
C VAL A 166 0.00 7.35 9.30
N VAL A 167 1.03 7.46 8.47
CA VAL A 167 2.38 7.00 8.78
C VAL A 167 3.25 8.21 9.10
N THR A 168 3.85 8.21 10.29
CA THR A 168 4.76 9.26 10.77
C THR A 168 6.05 8.65 11.32
N HIS A 169 7.09 9.47 11.47
CA HIS A 169 8.30 9.08 12.20
C HIS A 169 8.11 9.34 13.69
N HIS A 170 8.54 8.38 14.50
CA HIS A 170 8.72 8.58 15.92
C HIS A 170 10.20 8.91 16.23
N GLU A 171 10.45 9.58 17.36
CA GLU A 171 11.77 10.10 17.74
C GLU A 171 12.84 9.02 17.89
N ASN A 172 12.42 7.80 18.23
CA ASN A 172 13.30 6.63 18.36
C ASN A 172 13.67 5.97 17.00
N GLY A 173 13.19 6.51 15.88
CA GLY A 173 13.48 6.01 14.53
C GLY A 173 12.50 4.96 14.02
N ASP A 174 11.46 4.61 14.79
CA ASP A 174 10.38 3.72 14.36
C ASP A 174 9.32 4.46 13.52
N PHE A 175 8.46 3.69 12.86
CA PHE A 175 7.26 4.22 12.21
C PHE A 175 6.10 4.18 13.21
N LYS A 176 5.46 5.33 13.41
CA LYS A 176 4.19 5.41 14.13
C LYS A 176 3.05 5.37 13.12
N CYS A 177 2.17 4.40 13.28
CA CYS A 177 0.96 4.25 12.50
C CYS A 177 -0.24 4.67 13.35
N VAL A 178 -1.10 5.53 12.79
CA VAL A 178 -2.38 5.93 13.40
C VAL A 178 -3.48 5.63 12.40
N THR A 179 -4.56 5.00 12.87
CA THR A 179 -5.71 4.66 12.03
C THR A 179 -6.97 4.49 12.88
N ASN A 180 -8.11 4.19 12.25
CA ASN A 180 -9.33 3.83 12.94
C ASN A 180 -9.56 2.32 12.86
N SER A 181 -9.97 1.74 13.99
CA SER A 181 -10.46 0.37 14.09
C SER A 181 -11.77 0.17 13.30
N ASN A 182 -12.19 -1.08 13.15
CA ASN A 182 -13.48 -1.44 12.54
C ASN A 182 -14.71 -0.90 13.30
N THR A 183 -14.54 -0.44 14.55
CA THR A 183 -15.59 0.24 15.33
C THR A 183 -15.49 1.76 15.27
N GLY A 184 -14.53 2.31 14.51
CA GLY A 184 -14.31 3.75 14.36
C GLY A 184 -13.47 4.41 15.46
N ASN A 185 -12.99 3.64 16.45
CA ASN A 185 -12.08 4.18 17.47
C ASN A 185 -10.67 4.34 16.90
N GLU A 186 -10.01 5.45 17.21
CA GLU A 186 -8.61 5.65 16.88
C GLU A 186 -7.74 4.62 17.60
N ILE A 187 -6.80 4.06 16.85
CA ILE A 187 -5.78 3.14 17.32
C ILE A 187 -4.42 3.62 16.82
N SER A 188 -3.38 3.40 17.63
CA SER A 188 -2.02 3.68 17.23
C SER A 188 -1.09 2.54 17.64
N PHE A 189 -0.13 2.24 16.78
CA PHE A 189 0.85 1.20 17.01
C PHE A 189 2.19 1.56 16.35
N MET A 190 3.25 0.95 16.87
CA MET A 190 4.62 1.15 16.40
C MET A 190 5.04 -0.01 15.51
N VAL A 191 5.74 0.29 14.42
CA VAL A 191 6.33 -0.70 13.52
C VAL A 191 7.83 -0.48 13.48
N TYR A 192 8.57 -1.47 14.00
CA TYR A 192 10.01 -1.41 14.16
C TYR A 192 10.74 -1.27 12.82
N LYS A 193 11.85 -0.54 12.85
CA LYS A 193 12.91 -0.65 11.85
C LYS A 193 13.61 -2.00 12.09
N GLN A 194 13.45 -2.99 11.21
CA GLN A 194 14.36 -4.15 11.26
C GLN A 194 15.80 -3.61 11.08
N ASN A 195 16.61 -3.82 12.12
CA ASN A 195 18.00 -3.38 12.17
C ASN A 195 18.84 -4.10 11.12
#